data_AF-A4VFM9-F1
#
_entry.id   AF-A4VFM9-F1
#
_cell.length_a   1.000
_cell.length_b   1.000
_cell.length_c   1.000
_cell.angle_alpha   90.00
_cell.angle_beta   90.00
_cell.angle_gamma   90.00
#
_symmetry.space_group_name_H-M   'P 1'
#
loop_
_entity.id
_entity.type
_entity.pdbx_description
1 polymer ?
#
loop_
_entity_poly.entity_id
_entity_poly.type
_entity_poly.pdbx_seq_one_letter_code
_entity_poly.pdbx_strand_id
1 'polypeptide(L)'
;MDIDFLRLAGTPDIQLCSASWQACAPSQEPAMSARRKYLIAALIALLWGAAMLAAFWWFEARYLRTFEGERAELFSGDALRLPAELQGPGPVRFVHFWDPGCPCNVGNQQHLQELLQRFAGQPVDFYEVRKPGSKGRLPQPLAALKPLDGLIGAEQLPASPAVGIWDQSGELVYIGPYSEGAVCTSDNSFVEPILDAVLAGRKVRATHSLAVACFCDWQR
;
A
#
# COMPACT_ATOMS: atom_id res chain seq x y z
N MET A 1 -11.21 53.36 -12.61
CA MET A 1 -12.46 54.06 -12.22
C MET A 1 -13.19 53.11 -11.30
N ASP A 2 -13.32 53.34 -10.00
CA ASP A 2 -12.95 54.49 -9.19
C ASP A 2 -12.88 54.04 -7.73
N ILE A 3 -12.11 54.82 -6.97
CA ILE A 3 -11.96 54.82 -5.53
C ILE A 3 -13.11 55.62 -4.91
N ASP A 4 -13.62 55.19 -3.76
CA ASP A 4 -14.26 56.03 -2.73
C ASP A 4 -14.15 55.24 -1.40
N PHE A 5 -13.21 55.48 -0.48
CA PHE A 5 -12.91 56.64 0.37
C PHE A 5 -14.10 57.14 1.23
N LEU A 6 -13.94 56.93 2.54
CA LEU A 6 -14.61 57.61 3.66
C LEU A 6 -16.12 57.38 3.84
N ARG A 7 -16.49 56.63 4.88
CA ARG A 7 -17.52 57.10 5.83
C ARG A 7 -17.35 56.50 7.23
N LEU A 8 -16.97 57.42 8.13
CA LEU A 8 -17.49 57.60 9.49
C LEU A 8 -17.02 56.62 10.57
N ALA A 9 -15.96 57.08 11.23
CA ALA A 9 -15.64 56.90 12.63
C ALA A 9 -16.88 56.57 13.48
N GLY A 10 -16.83 55.42 14.14
CA GLY A 10 -17.81 55.00 15.13
C GLY A 10 -17.88 56.01 16.28
N THR A 11 -19.07 56.58 16.44
CA THR A 11 -19.50 57.31 17.63
C THR A 11 -19.53 56.36 18.82
N PRO A 12 -18.93 56.69 19.98
CA PRO A 12 -19.16 55.92 21.19
C PRO A 12 -20.55 56.27 21.75
N ASP A 13 -21.36 55.24 21.98
CA ASP A 13 -22.62 55.33 22.73
C ASP A 13 -22.33 55.89 24.13
N ILE A 14 -22.82 57.10 24.41
CA ILE A 14 -22.81 57.69 25.75
C ILE A 14 -24.14 57.32 26.42
N GLN A 15 -24.11 56.30 27.26
CA GLN A 15 -25.23 55.92 28.12
C GLN A 15 -25.40 56.97 29.24
N LEU A 16 -26.56 57.60 29.28
CA LEU A 16 -26.97 58.55 30.32
C LEU A 16 -27.45 57.81 31.56
N CYS A 17 -26.69 57.87 32.66
CA CYS A 17 -27.14 57.50 34.00
C CYS A 17 -27.40 58.76 34.84
N SER A 18 -28.57 58.79 35.46
CA SER A 18 -29.13 59.88 36.26
C SER A 18 -28.37 60.15 37.56
N ALA A 19 -28.25 61.45 37.89
CA ALA A 19 -28.16 62.01 39.24
C ALA A 19 -26.89 61.74 40.08
N SER A 20 -25.72 62.05 39.53
CA SER A 20 -24.61 62.72 40.23
C SER A 20 -23.57 63.12 39.20
N TRP A 21 -23.10 64.37 39.24
CA TRP A 21 -22.10 64.90 38.30
C TRP A 21 -20.70 64.32 38.59
N GLN A 22 -20.55 63.00 38.52
CA GLN A 22 -19.28 62.31 38.62
C GLN A 22 -19.04 61.54 37.32
N ALA A 23 -17.90 61.79 36.67
CA ALA A 23 -17.48 61.02 35.52
C ALA A 23 -17.20 59.57 35.97
N CYS A 24 -17.94 58.60 35.44
CA CYS A 24 -17.51 57.21 35.52
C CYS A 24 -16.17 57.09 34.78
N ALA A 25 -15.11 56.72 35.49
CA ALA A 25 -13.85 56.37 34.85
C ALA A 25 -14.13 55.24 33.84
N PRO A 26 -13.63 55.32 32.60
CA PRO A 26 -13.73 54.20 31.67
C PRO A 26 -13.11 52.98 32.34
N SER A 27 -13.88 51.91 32.45
CA SER A 27 -13.37 50.62 32.94
C SER A 27 -12.17 50.25 32.07
N GLN A 28 -10.98 50.30 32.66
CA GLN A 28 -9.78 49.85 31.98
C GLN A 28 -9.89 48.35 31.79
N GLU A 29 -10.31 47.91 30.60
CA GLU A 29 -10.02 46.54 30.20
C GLU A 29 -8.50 46.38 30.21
N PRO A 30 -7.94 45.38 30.91
CA PRO A 30 -6.50 45.21 31.00
C PRO A 30 -5.93 45.00 29.59
N ALA A 31 -5.34 46.06 29.03
CA ALA A 31 -4.71 46.02 27.71
C ALA A 31 -3.51 45.06 27.76
N MET A 32 -3.73 43.82 27.31
CA MET A 32 -2.67 42.84 27.12
C MET A 32 -1.55 43.44 26.26
N SER A 33 -0.36 43.63 26.84
CA SER A 33 0.83 44.11 26.12
C SER A 33 1.03 43.32 24.83
N ALA A 34 1.36 44.01 23.73
CA ALA A 34 1.59 43.38 22.42
C ALA A 34 2.59 42.20 22.52
N ARG A 35 3.62 42.34 23.37
CA ARG A 35 4.58 41.25 23.67
C ARG A 35 3.90 40.02 24.27
N ARG A 36 2.94 40.20 25.18
CA ARG A 36 2.18 39.11 25.80
C ARG A 36 1.25 38.44 24.78
N LYS A 37 0.67 39.21 23.85
CA LYS A 37 -0.14 38.67 22.74
C LYS A 37 0.68 37.79 21.80
N TYR A 38 1.86 38.26 21.38
CA TYR A 38 2.78 37.45 20.55
C TYR A 38 3.31 36.21 21.27
N LEU A 39 3.62 36.32 22.57
CA LEU A 39 4.03 35.16 23.37
C LEU A 39 2.92 34.09 23.43
N ILE A 40 1.67 34.50 23.67
CA ILE A 40 0.54 33.56 23.67
C ILE A 40 0.34 32.94 22.29
N ALA A 41 0.38 33.74 21.22
CA ALA A 41 0.25 33.23 19.85
C ALA A 41 1.37 32.23 19.50
N ALA A 42 2.62 32.52 19.89
CA ALA A 42 3.75 31.64 19.69
C ALA A 42 3.60 30.33 20.48
N LEU A 43 3.13 30.39 21.73
CA LEU A 43 2.87 29.19 22.54
C LEU A 43 1.76 28.33 21.95
N ILE A 44 0.69 28.94 21.45
CA ILE A 44 -0.40 28.21 20.77
C ILE A 44 0.14 27.53 19.50
N ALA A 45 0.92 28.25 18.69
CA ALA A 45 1.50 27.69 17.47
C ALA A 45 2.46 26.51 17.77
N LEU A 46 3.30 26.64 18.79
CA LEU A 46 4.19 25.56 19.23
C LEU A 46 3.42 24.35 19.77
N LEU A 47 2.39 24.57 20.59
CA LEU A 47 1.54 23.50 21.09
C LEU A 47 0.84 22.77 19.94
N TRP A 48 0.32 23.52 18.96
CA TRP A 48 -0.36 22.95 17.81
C TRP A 48 0.60 22.17 16.91
N GLY A 49 1.79 22.71 16.64
CA GLY A 49 2.84 22.01 15.91
C GLY A 49 3.28 20.73 16.60
N ALA A 50 3.44 20.76 17.94
CA ALA A 50 3.74 19.57 18.73
C ALA A 50 2.60 18.53 18.68
N ALA A 51 1.34 18.96 18.74
CA ALA A 51 0.18 18.08 18.63
C ALA A 51 0.10 17.42 17.24
N MET A 52 0.36 18.18 16.16
CA MET A 52 0.45 17.63 14.81
C MET A 52 1.58 16.64 14.65
N LEU A 53 2.78 16.94 15.18
CA LEU A 53 3.93 16.04 15.12
C LEU A 53 3.65 14.76 15.91
N ALA A 54 3.02 14.87 17.09
CA ALA A 54 2.61 13.72 17.88
C ALA A 54 1.56 12.88 17.15
N ALA A 55 0.57 13.50 16.51
CA ALA A 55 -0.43 12.81 15.70
C ALA A 55 0.20 12.14 14.47
N PHE A 56 1.17 12.80 13.82
CA PHE A 56 1.93 12.25 12.71
C PHE A 56 2.73 11.03 13.15
N TRP A 57 3.51 11.11 14.23
CA TRP A 57 4.25 9.96 14.76
C TRP A 57 3.34 8.84 15.25
N TRP A 58 2.20 9.17 15.87
CA TRP A 58 1.21 8.17 16.26
C TRP A 58 0.63 7.47 15.03
N PHE A 59 0.31 8.23 13.97
CA PHE A 59 -0.18 7.69 12.71
C PHE A 59 0.88 6.82 12.02
N GLU A 60 2.11 7.32 11.92
CA GLU A 60 3.24 6.60 11.33
C GLU A 60 3.49 5.29 12.08
N ALA A 61 3.63 5.31 13.41
CA ALA A 61 3.85 4.11 14.21
C ALA A 61 2.67 3.11 14.15
N ARG A 62 1.43 3.61 13.97
CA ARG A 62 0.23 2.76 13.98
C ARG A 62 -0.12 2.19 12.61
N TYR A 63 0.13 2.95 11.54
CA TYR A 63 -0.35 2.68 10.18
C TYR A 63 0.78 2.59 9.13
N LEU A 64 1.92 3.26 9.33
CA LEU A 64 3.14 3.13 8.51
C LEU A 64 4.17 2.24 9.22
N ARG A 65 3.75 1.05 9.66
CA ARG A 65 4.74 0.05 10.11
C ARG A 65 5.59 -0.31 8.90
N THR A 66 6.90 -0.16 8.98
CA THR A 66 7.83 -0.95 8.15
C THR A 66 7.36 -2.39 8.27
N PHE A 67 6.88 -2.98 7.18
CA PHE A 67 6.20 -4.26 7.25
C PHE A 67 7.14 -5.25 7.95
N GLU A 68 6.70 -5.85 9.07
CA GLU A 68 7.41 -6.98 9.66
C GLU A 68 7.39 -8.09 8.59
N GLY A 69 8.51 -8.24 7.86
CA GLY A 69 8.58 -9.08 6.66
C GLY A 69 9.12 -8.38 5.42
N GLU A 70 9.35 -7.06 5.42
CA GLU A 70 10.07 -6.40 4.33
C GLU A 70 11.54 -6.85 4.32
N ARG A 71 11.89 -7.72 3.36
CA ARG A 71 13.22 -8.32 3.27
C ARG A 71 13.60 -8.54 1.81
N ALA A 72 14.91 -8.56 1.56
CA ALA A 72 15.47 -8.89 0.26
C ALA A 72 15.50 -10.42 0.10
N GLU A 73 14.79 -10.95 -0.90
CA GLU A 73 14.78 -12.39 -1.20
C GLU A 73 15.23 -12.67 -2.62
N LEU A 74 16.05 -13.71 -2.77
CA LEU A 74 16.48 -14.23 -4.05
C LEU A 74 15.66 -15.47 -4.40
N PHE A 75 14.77 -15.33 -5.36
CA PHE A 75 14.02 -16.45 -5.91
C PHE A 75 14.86 -17.17 -6.96
N SER A 76 14.86 -18.50 -6.93
CA SER A 76 15.40 -19.35 -7.99
C SER A 76 14.36 -20.37 -8.41
N GLY A 77 14.16 -20.47 -9.72
CA GLY A 77 13.21 -21.39 -10.35
C GLY A 77 13.82 -22.67 -10.88
N ASP A 78 15.11 -22.92 -10.63
CA ASP A 78 15.86 -24.00 -11.30
C ASP A 78 15.27 -25.39 -11.09
N ALA A 79 14.77 -25.65 -9.87
CA ALA A 79 14.13 -26.90 -9.49
C ALA A 79 12.61 -26.91 -9.71
N LEU A 80 12.01 -25.75 -10.03
CA LEU A 80 10.56 -25.59 -10.04
C LEU A 80 9.96 -26.17 -11.33
N ARG A 81 9.05 -27.13 -11.19
CA ARG A 81 8.41 -27.83 -12.30
C ARG A 81 6.89 -27.91 -12.12
N LEU A 82 6.16 -27.73 -13.22
CA LEU A 82 4.73 -27.99 -13.27
C LEU A 82 4.41 -29.48 -13.04
N PRO A 83 3.23 -29.81 -12.49
CA PRO A 83 2.71 -31.18 -12.49
C PRO A 83 2.64 -31.75 -13.90
N ALA A 84 2.75 -33.08 -14.02
CA ALA A 84 2.85 -33.77 -15.32
C ALA A 84 1.68 -33.44 -16.26
N GLU A 85 0.50 -33.19 -15.71
CA GLU A 85 -0.73 -32.87 -16.43
C GLU A 85 -0.70 -31.47 -17.07
N LEU A 86 0.14 -30.57 -16.54
CA LEU A 86 0.27 -29.20 -17.00
C LEU A 86 1.57 -28.96 -17.79
N GLN A 87 2.46 -29.96 -17.86
CA GLN A 87 3.70 -29.89 -18.63
C GLN A 87 3.43 -29.87 -20.15
N GLY A 88 4.23 -29.10 -20.87
CA GLY A 88 4.18 -29.02 -22.34
C GLY A 88 3.29 -27.90 -22.90
N PRO A 89 3.02 -27.92 -24.21
CA PRO A 89 2.34 -26.81 -24.89
C PRO A 89 0.93 -26.53 -24.37
N GLY A 90 0.55 -25.26 -24.24
CA GLY A 90 -0.77 -24.87 -23.76
C GLY A 90 -0.89 -23.36 -23.47
N PRO A 91 -1.94 -22.92 -22.74
CA PRO A 91 -2.04 -21.53 -22.27
C PRO A 91 -0.87 -21.19 -21.34
N VAL A 92 -0.61 -19.90 -21.12
CA VAL A 92 0.37 -19.46 -20.11
C VAL A 92 -0.11 -19.92 -18.73
N ARG A 93 0.74 -20.54 -17.92
CA ARG A 93 0.38 -20.94 -16.56
C ARG A 93 0.89 -19.90 -15.59
N PHE A 94 -0.03 -19.26 -14.89
CA PHE A 94 0.26 -18.40 -13.77
C PHE A 94 0.02 -19.17 -12.48
N VAL A 95 1.00 -19.24 -11.59
CA VAL A 95 0.88 -19.95 -10.31
C VAL A 95 1.19 -19.00 -9.16
N HIS A 96 0.20 -18.77 -8.31
CA HIS A 96 0.33 -17.99 -7.08
C HIS A 96 0.72 -18.89 -5.90
N PHE A 97 1.89 -18.67 -5.32
CA PHE A 97 2.33 -19.32 -4.09
C PHE A 97 1.99 -18.44 -2.90
N TRP A 98 1.30 -18.99 -1.90
CA TRP A 98 0.82 -18.22 -0.76
C TRP A 98 0.72 -19.03 0.54
N ASP A 99 0.89 -18.34 1.67
CA ASP A 99 0.67 -18.89 3.01
C ASP A 99 -0.54 -18.17 3.64
N PRO A 100 -1.63 -18.87 4.00
CA PRO A 100 -2.80 -18.25 4.61
C PRO A 100 -2.53 -17.48 5.90
N GLY A 101 -1.50 -17.87 6.66
CA GLY A 101 -1.10 -17.18 7.89
C GLY A 101 -0.29 -15.92 7.63
N CYS A 102 0.11 -15.66 6.38
CA CYS A 102 1.00 -14.56 6.05
C CYS A 102 0.25 -13.21 5.98
N PRO A 103 0.58 -12.23 6.83
CA PRO A 103 -0.04 -10.90 6.78
C PRO A 103 0.27 -10.14 5.47
N CYS A 104 1.35 -10.48 4.78
CA CYS A 104 1.73 -9.86 3.51
C CYS A 104 0.71 -10.12 2.38
N ASN A 105 -0.17 -11.13 2.51
CA ASN A 105 -1.18 -11.41 1.49
C ASN A 105 -2.16 -10.23 1.29
N VAL A 106 -2.47 -9.49 2.36
CA VAL A 106 -3.49 -8.43 2.32
C VAL A 106 -3.12 -7.33 1.32
N GLY A 107 -1.82 -6.98 1.24
CA GLY A 107 -1.33 -5.96 0.31
C GLY A 107 -1.53 -6.31 -1.17
N ASN A 108 -1.65 -7.60 -1.50
CA ASN A 108 -1.62 -8.07 -2.89
C ASN A 108 -2.98 -8.58 -3.37
N GLN A 109 -3.98 -8.69 -2.49
CA GLN A 109 -5.29 -9.27 -2.86
C GLN A 109 -6.05 -8.43 -3.88
N GLN A 110 -6.10 -7.11 -3.69
CA GLN A 110 -6.73 -6.21 -4.66
C GLN A 110 -6.01 -6.26 -6.00
N HIS A 111 -4.67 -6.17 -5.98
CA HIS A 111 -3.86 -6.24 -7.19
C HIS A 111 -4.05 -7.53 -7.97
N LEU A 112 -4.05 -8.67 -7.28
CA LEU A 112 -4.30 -9.98 -7.91
C LEU A 112 -5.71 -10.04 -8.51
N GLN A 113 -6.72 -9.47 -7.86
CA GLN A 113 -8.07 -9.40 -8.44
C GLN A 113 -8.11 -8.59 -9.74
N GLU A 114 -7.46 -7.42 -9.78
CA GLU A 114 -7.34 -6.59 -10.98
C GLU A 114 -6.61 -7.34 -12.10
N LEU A 115 -5.55 -8.07 -11.77
CA LEU A 115 -4.81 -8.90 -12.71
C LEU A 115 -5.68 -10.00 -13.32
N LEU A 116 -6.42 -10.75 -12.50
CA LEU A 116 -7.35 -11.79 -12.97
C LEU A 116 -8.40 -11.20 -13.92
N GLN A 117 -8.91 -10.01 -13.62
CA GLN A 117 -9.88 -9.33 -14.47
C GLN A 117 -9.27 -8.88 -15.80
N ARG A 118 -8.07 -8.29 -15.77
CA ARG A 118 -7.36 -7.81 -16.97
C ARG A 118 -7.04 -8.93 -17.95
N PHE A 119 -6.62 -10.08 -17.45
CA PHE A 119 -6.25 -11.24 -18.26
C PHE A 119 -7.40 -12.24 -18.44
N ALA A 120 -8.61 -11.91 -17.98
CA ALA A 120 -9.79 -12.73 -18.21
C ALA A 120 -10.04 -12.93 -19.72
N GLY A 121 -10.22 -14.19 -20.13
CA GLY A 121 -10.45 -14.56 -21.54
C GLY A 121 -9.20 -14.58 -22.42
N GLN A 122 -8.04 -14.19 -21.90
CA GLN A 122 -6.74 -14.41 -22.57
C GLN A 122 -6.30 -15.88 -22.35
N PRO A 123 -5.38 -16.42 -23.17
CA PRO A 123 -4.90 -17.79 -23.00
C PRO A 123 -3.92 -17.90 -21.81
N VAL A 124 -4.41 -17.58 -20.61
CA VAL A 124 -3.74 -17.68 -19.32
C VAL A 124 -4.61 -18.50 -18.37
N ASP A 125 -4.04 -19.56 -17.82
CA ASP A 125 -4.64 -20.33 -16.74
C ASP A 125 -4.03 -19.91 -15.40
N PHE A 126 -4.89 -19.57 -14.45
CA PHE A 126 -4.52 -19.12 -13.11
C PHE A 126 -4.65 -20.25 -12.10
N TYR A 127 -3.56 -20.53 -11.40
CA TYR A 127 -3.45 -21.56 -10.37
C TYR A 127 -2.96 -20.98 -9.06
N GLU A 128 -3.26 -21.67 -7.96
CA GLU A 128 -2.72 -21.37 -6.64
C GLU A 128 -2.06 -22.61 -6.03
N VAL A 129 -0.97 -22.38 -5.30
CA VAL A 129 -0.31 -23.37 -4.47
C VAL A 129 -0.26 -22.79 -3.07
N ARG A 130 -1.06 -23.38 -2.19
CA ARG A 130 -1.02 -23.09 -0.76
C ARG A 130 0.21 -23.75 -0.13
N LYS A 131 0.90 -23.04 0.76
CA LYS A 131 2.00 -23.56 1.56
C LYS A 131 1.65 -24.90 2.21
N PRO A 132 2.45 -25.97 2.02
CA PRO A 132 2.19 -27.27 2.63
C PRO A 132 2.03 -27.18 4.15
N GLY A 133 1.07 -27.94 4.71
CA GLY A 133 0.78 -27.95 6.15
C GLY A 133 0.00 -26.76 6.69
N SER A 134 -0.20 -25.69 5.90
CA SER A 134 -1.02 -24.55 6.29
C SER A 134 -2.52 -24.77 6.06
N LYS A 135 -3.36 -24.04 6.80
CA LYS A 135 -4.83 -24.10 6.71
C LYS A 135 -5.39 -22.72 6.36
N GLY A 136 -6.21 -22.66 5.32
CA GLY A 136 -6.91 -21.46 4.91
C GLY A 136 -7.40 -21.57 3.47
N ARG A 137 -8.23 -20.61 3.06
CA ARG A 137 -8.75 -20.51 1.69
C ARG A 137 -8.55 -19.09 1.19
N LEU A 138 -8.30 -18.95 -0.11
CA LEU A 138 -8.29 -17.66 -0.75
C LEU A 138 -9.68 -17.00 -0.59
N PRO A 139 -9.74 -15.67 -0.46
CA PRO A 139 -11.00 -14.94 -0.39
C PRO A 139 -11.77 -15.10 -1.71
N GLN A 140 -13.10 -14.93 -1.66
CA GLN A 140 -14.00 -15.15 -2.80
C GLN A 140 -13.58 -14.45 -4.11
N PRO A 141 -13.06 -13.20 -4.10
CA PRO A 141 -12.61 -12.53 -5.34
C PRO A 141 -11.49 -13.27 -6.08
N LEU A 142 -10.74 -14.12 -5.38
CA LEU A 142 -9.63 -14.91 -5.89
C LEU A 142 -9.99 -16.38 -6.12
N ALA A 143 -11.27 -16.74 -6.00
CA ALA A 143 -11.74 -18.12 -6.20
C ALA A 143 -11.60 -18.62 -7.66
N ALA A 144 -11.26 -17.74 -8.60
CA ALA A 144 -10.94 -18.11 -9.97
C ALA A 144 -9.58 -18.85 -10.10
N LEU A 145 -8.70 -18.74 -9.10
CA LEU A 145 -7.45 -19.50 -9.09
C LEU A 145 -7.75 -20.98 -8.81
N LYS A 146 -7.27 -21.85 -9.70
CA LYS A 146 -7.42 -23.30 -9.59
C LYS A 146 -6.40 -23.86 -8.58
N PRO A 147 -6.81 -24.59 -7.53
CA PRO A 147 -5.88 -25.16 -6.57
C PRO A 147 -4.99 -26.23 -7.21
N LEU A 148 -3.71 -26.22 -6.85
CA LEU A 148 -2.75 -27.29 -7.10
C LEU A 148 -2.25 -27.83 -5.75
N ASP A 149 -2.15 -29.16 -5.64
CA ASP A 149 -1.69 -29.81 -4.40
C ASP A 149 -0.23 -29.48 -4.06
N GLY A 150 0.57 -29.12 -5.07
CA GLY A 150 1.96 -28.69 -4.94
C GLY A 150 2.69 -28.75 -6.28
N LEU A 151 3.89 -28.16 -6.31
CA LEU A 151 4.82 -28.23 -7.43
C LEU A 151 6.12 -28.86 -6.95
N ILE A 152 6.78 -29.62 -7.82
CA ILE A 152 8.13 -30.12 -7.56
C ILE A 152 9.07 -28.91 -7.50
N GLY A 153 9.92 -28.84 -6.47
CA GLY A 153 10.86 -27.74 -6.26
C GLY A 153 10.26 -26.55 -5.48
N ALA A 154 8.96 -26.56 -5.20
CA ALA A 154 8.32 -25.48 -4.45
C ALA A 154 8.84 -25.38 -3.00
N GLU A 155 9.35 -26.47 -2.43
CA GLU A 155 10.00 -26.51 -1.11
C GLU A 155 11.26 -25.62 -1.02
N GLN A 156 11.83 -25.24 -2.16
CA GLN A 156 13.02 -24.38 -2.25
C GLN A 156 12.67 -22.90 -2.36
N LEU A 157 11.38 -22.55 -2.44
CA LEU A 157 10.98 -21.15 -2.45
C LEU A 157 11.42 -20.47 -1.15
N PRO A 158 12.05 -19.28 -1.22
CA PRO A 158 12.55 -18.59 -0.04
C PRO A 158 11.43 -17.86 0.74
N ALA A 159 10.34 -17.56 0.05
CA ALA A 159 9.34 -16.62 0.51
C ALA A 159 7.97 -16.78 -0.16
N SER A 160 6.94 -16.29 0.53
CA SER A 160 5.61 -16.03 -0.02
C SER A 160 5.10 -14.65 0.43
N PRO A 161 4.17 -14.02 -0.30
CA PRO A 161 3.59 -14.47 -1.57
C PRO A 161 4.58 -14.40 -2.73
N ALA A 162 4.47 -15.34 -3.67
CA ALA A 162 5.27 -15.39 -4.88
C ALA A 162 4.42 -15.80 -6.10
N VAL A 163 4.98 -15.60 -7.28
CA VAL A 163 4.36 -15.87 -8.58
C VAL A 163 5.36 -16.63 -9.43
N GLY A 164 4.94 -17.79 -9.96
CA GLY A 164 5.59 -18.47 -11.06
C GLY A 164 4.82 -18.27 -12.36
N ILE A 165 5.52 -18.02 -13.47
CA ILE A 165 4.91 -17.95 -14.81
C ILE A 165 5.63 -18.94 -15.71
N TRP A 166 4.86 -19.81 -16.36
CA TRP A 166 5.31 -20.68 -17.43
C TRP A 166 4.69 -20.21 -18.74
N ASP A 167 5.52 -20.15 -19.78
CA ASP A 167 5.06 -19.76 -21.10
C ASP A 167 4.20 -20.84 -21.78
N GLN A 168 3.79 -20.55 -23.01
CA GLN A 168 2.95 -21.45 -23.80
C GLN A 168 3.65 -22.79 -24.14
N SER A 169 4.97 -22.87 -24.05
CA SER A 169 5.73 -24.10 -24.25
C SER A 169 5.87 -24.95 -22.98
N GLY A 170 5.51 -24.37 -21.82
CA GLY A 170 5.68 -24.97 -20.51
C GLY A 170 7.07 -24.71 -19.91
N GLU A 171 7.84 -23.75 -20.44
CA GLU A 171 9.11 -23.32 -19.83
C GLU A 171 8.83 -22.26 -18.75
N LEU A 172 9.50 -22.38 -17.59
CA LEU A 172 9.44 -21.36 -16.55
C LEU A 172 10.14 -20.09 -17.05
N VAL A 173 9.43 -18.97 -17.07
CA VAL A 173 9.95 -17.68 -17.54
C VAL A 173 10.07 -16.64 -16.43
N TYR A 174 9.35 -16.83 -15.32
CA TYR A 174 9.42 -15.93 -14.16
C TYR A 174 9.16 -16.67 -12.85
N ILE A 175 9.93 -16.33 -11.81
CA ILE A 175 9.60 -16.64 -10.43
C ILE A 175 10.02 -15.46 -9.55
N GLY A 176 9.12 -14.96 -8.71
CA GLY A 176 9.40 -13.78 -7.88
C GLY A 176 8.16 -13.20 -7.23
N PRO A 177 8.23 -11.98 -6.66
CA PRO A 177 7.06 -11.28 -6.13
C PRO A 177 6.12 -10.77 -7.23
N TYR A 178 5.02 -10.15 -6.83
CA TYR A 178 4.17 -9.39 -7.75
C TYR A 178 4.84 -8.08 -8.20
N SER A 179 5.44 -7.36 -7.25
CA SER A 179 6.03 -6.03 -7.43
C SER A 179 7.25 -5.85 -6.54
N GLU A 180 7.95 -4.72 -6.69
CA GLU A 180 8.96 -4.25 -5.74
C GLU A 180 8.41 -3.21 -4.76
N GLY A 181 8.91 -3.25 -3.54
CA GLY A 181 8.58 -2.31 -2.47
C GLY A 181 7.49 -2.81 -1.52
N ALA A 182 7.12 -1.94 -0.60
CA ALA A 182 6.26 -2.25 0.53
C ALA A 182 4.76 -2.36 0.17
N VAL A 183 4.35 -1.82 -0.98
CA VAL A 183 2.97 -1.81 -1.48
C VAL A 183 2.94 -2.36 -2.91
N CYS A 184 1.95 -3.19 -3.23
CA CYS A 184 1.75 -3.69 -4.60
C CYS A 184 0.69 -2.84 -5.31
N THR A 185 1.05 -2.24 -6.45
CA THR A 185 0.15 -1.56 -7.38
C THR A 185 0.44 -2.01 -8.81
N SER A 186 -0.45 -1.69 -9.75
CA SER A 186 -0.18 -1.91 -11.17
C SER A 186 1.04 -1.14 -11.70
N ASP A 187 1.38 -0.01 -11.08
CA ASP A 187 2.49 0.85 -11.52
C ASP A 187 3.87 0.30 -11.15
N ASN A 188 3.98 -0.58 -10.14
CA ASN A 188 5.24 -1.20 -9.73
C ASN A 188 5.27 -2.72 -9.96
N SER A 189 4.34 -3.25 -10.75
CA SER A 189 4.26 -4.70 -10.98
C SER A 189 5.27 -5.21 -11.99
N PHE A 190 5.89 -6.36 -11.67
CA PHE A 190 6.72 -7.13 -12.60
C PHE A 190 5.89 -8.10 -13.46
N VAL A 191 4.73 -8.52 -12.97
CA VAL A 191 3.98 -9.65 -13.52
C VAL A 191 3.27 -9.29 -14.82
N GLU A 192 2.54 -8.18 -14.86
CA GLU A 192 1.74 -7.80 -16.04
C GLU A 192 2.59 -7.58 -17.29
N PRO A 193 3.73 -6.86 -17.23
CA PRO A 193 4.60 -6.72 -18.38
C PRO A 193 5.15 -8.07 -18.88
N ILE A 194 5.37 -9.03 -17.98
CA ILE A 194 5.82 -10.39 -18.33
C ILE A 194 4.69 -11.17 -19.00
N LEU A 195 3.47 -11.14 -18.45
CA LEU A 195 2.31 -11.79 -19.07
C LEU A 195 2.04 -11.21 -20.46
N ASP A 196 2.01 -9.88 -20.61
CA ASP A 196 1.85 -9.22 -21.91
C ASP A 196 2.95 -9.65 -22.90
N ALA A 197 4.19 -9.79 -22.43
CA ALA A 197 5.32 -10.21 -23.25
C ALA A 197 5.20 -11.64 -23.75
N VAL A 198 4.93 -12.57 -22.83
CA VAL A 198 4.79 -13.99 -23.13
C VAL A 198 3.59 -14.23 -24.05
N LEU A 199 2.48 -13.55 -23.81
CA LEU A 199 1.28 -13.63 -24.65
C LEU A 199 1.52 -13.07 -26.06
N ALA A 200 2.38 -12.06 -26.19
CA ALA A 200 2.84 -11.56 -27.48
C ALA A 200 3.92 -12.44 -28.15
N GLY A 201 4.27 -13.59 -27.57
CA GLY A 201 5.29 -14.51 -28.09
C GLY A 201 6.72 -14.00 -27.91
N ARG A 202 6.94 -12.98 -27.06
CA ARG A 202 8.28 -12.48 -26.75
C ARG A 202 8.95 -13.41 -25.75
N LYS A 203 10.25 -13.68 -25.97
CA LYS A 203 11.06 -14.45 -25.02
C LYS A 203 11.37 -13.60 -23.79
N VAL A 204 11.05 -14.12 -22.61
CA VAL A 204 11.35 -13.53 -21.31
C VAL A 204 12.04 -14.59 -20.47
N ARG A 205 13.07 -14.22 -19.72
CA ARG A 205 13.74 -15.13 -18.78
C ARG A 205 14.16 -14.37 -17.53
N ALA A 206 13.32 -14.44 -16.52
CA ALA A 206 13.51 -13.87 -15.19
C ALA A 206 13.28 -14.97 -14.14
N THR A 207 13.93 -16.12 -14.33
CA THR A 207 13.86 -17.30 -13.47
C THR A 207 14.69 -17.17 -12.18
N HIS A 208 15.42 -16.06 -12.07
CA HIS A 208 16.17 -15.65 -10.88
C HIS A 208 15.82 -14.19 -10.64
N SER A 209 15.12 -13.89 -9.54
CA SER A 209 14.72 -12.52 -9.21
C SER A 209 15.15 -12.17 -7.80
N LEU A 210 15.73 -10.98 -7.65
CA LEU A 210 16.07 -10.39 -6.36
C LEU A 210 15.13 -9.20 -6.16
N ALA A 211 14.37 -9.21 -5.07
CA ALA A 211 13.45 -8.12 -4.78
C ALA A 211 13.33 -7.89 -3.28
N VAL A 212 13.05 -6.64 -2.92
CA VAL A 212 12.67 -6.24 -1.57
C VAL A 212 11.17 -6.04 -1.54
N ALA A 213 10.47 -6.85 -0.75
CA ALA A 213 9.03 -6.74 -0.55
C ALA A 213 8.64 -7.40 0.78
N CYS A 214 7.35 -7.30 1.16
CA CYS A 214 6.82 -8.02 2.31
C CYS A 214 6.73 -9.51 2.00
N PHE A 215 7.52 -10.32 2.72
CA PHE A 215 7.57 -11.76 2.58
C PHE A 215 7.45 -12.49 3.92
N CYS A 216 6.68 -13.57 3.94
CA CYS A 216 6.75 -14.60 4.96
C CYS A 216 7.67 -15.73 4.52
N ASP A 217 8.31 -16.38 5.48
CA ASP A 217 9.13 -17.56 5.24
C ASP A 217 8.26 -18.71 4.72
N TRP A 218 8.61 -19.25 3.56
CA TRP A 218 7.90 -20.37 2.97
C TRP A 218 8.25 -21.70 3.63
N GLN A 219 9.46 -21.81 4.22
CA GLN A 219 9.98 -23.06 4.77
C GLN A 219 9.64 -23.27 6.25
N ARG A 220 9.23 -22.23 6.98
CA ARG A 220 8.94 -22.29 8.43
C ARG A 220 7.46 -22.35 8.77
#